data_AF-A0A3N5TVS2-F1
#
_entry.id   AF-A0A3N5TVS2-F1
#
_cell.length_a   1.000
_cell.length_b   1.000
_cell.length_c   1.000
_cell.angle_alpha   90.00
_cell.angle_beta   90.00
_cell.angle_gamma   90.00
#
_symmetry.space_group_name_H-M   'P 1'
#
loop_
_entity.id
_entity.type
_entity.pdbx_description
1 polymer ?
#
loop_
_entity_poly.entity_id
_entity_poly.type
_entity_poly.pdbx_seq_one_letter_code
_entity_poly.pdbx_strand_id
1 'polypeptide(L)'
;FTLFGFKTAAEIHNFVGIFWLIAFAFFVFWVFTTGEWRQYVPTTKKMLVVVRYYMYGIFRGEPHPVPKRKEAKHNPLQRIVYLTLAAALLPLQMLTGFLYWGYNSWNAWGLGWLSLGFVAGVHLAGGFAILSFLIVHIYMITTGHNLTAHTRAMICGWEEVAERDAVEEWEIKSRVKTTA
;
A
#
# COMPACT_ATOMS: atom_id res chain seq x y z
N PHE A 1 30.79 8.14 -12.13
CA PHE A 1 29.85 9.05 -11.44
C PHE A 1 29.61 8.53 -10.03
N THR A 2 29.77 9.34 -8.98
CA THR A 2 29.41 8.99 -7.59
C THR A 2 28.49 10.08 -7.04
N LEU A 3 27.18 9.90 -7.16
CA LEU A 3 26.18 10.90 -6.74
C LEU A 3 26.35 11.30 -5.26
N PHE A 4 26.53 10.32 -4.37
CA PHE A 4 26.71 10.53 -2.92
C PHE A 4 27.92 9.77 -2.32
N GLY A 5 28.40 8.71 -2.98
CA GLY A 5 29.35 7.76 -2.40
C GLY A 5 28.66 6.74 -1.48
N PHE A 6 29.26 5.56 -1.27
CA PHE A 6 28.63 4.45 -0.54
C PHE A 6 28.26 4.81 0.90
N LYS A 7 29.19 5.42 1.65
CA LYS A 7 29.00 5.80 3.05
C LYS A 7 27.79 6.74 3.21
N THR A 8 27.80 7.86 2.48
CA THR A 8 26.72 8.86 2.53
C THR A 8 25.39 8.25 2.11
N ALA A 9 25.35 7.41 1.07
CA ALA A 9 24.14 6.73 0.63
C ALA A 9 23.57 5.80 1.74
N ALA A 10 24.44 5.05 2.42
CA ALA A 10 24.03 4.19 3.54
C ALA A 10 23.52 5.01 4.73
N GLU A 11 24.17 6.12 5.07
CA GLU A 11 23.73 7.02 6.16
C GLU A 11 22.36 7.63 5.86
N ILE A 12 22.14 8.13 4.63
CA ILE A 12 20.85 8.65 4.19
C ILE A 12 19.79 7.56 4.22
N HIS A 13 20.10 6.35 3.72
CA HIS A 13 19.17 5.23 3.73
C HIS A 13 18.73 4.86 5.15
N ASN A 14 19.67 4.77 6.08
CA ASN A 14 19.39 4.49 7.48
C ASN A 14 18.51 5.57 8.11
N PHE A 15 18.84 6.84 7.88
CA PHE A 15 18.05 7.97 8.39
C PHE A 15 16.60 7.94 7.86
N VAL A 16 16.42 7.79 6.55
CA VAL A 16 15.10 7.72 5.92
C VAL A 16 14.34 6.48 6.38
N GLY A 17 15.02 5.33 6.53
CA GLY A 17 14.42 4.10 7.02
C GLY A 17 13.89 4.21 8.44
N ILE A 18 14.66 4.80 9.36
CA ILE A 18 14.22 5.03 10.75
C ILE A 18 13.09 6.07 10.81
N PHE A 19 13.19 7.15 10.04
CA PHE A 19 12.10 8.12 9.93
C PHE A 19 10.81 7.47 9.42
N TRP A 20 10.91 6.62 8.40
CA TRP A 20 9.79 5.88 7.86
C TRP A 20 9.20 4.89 8.88
N LEU A 21 10.05 4.25 9.71
CA LEU A 21 9.61 3.43 10.85
C LEU A 21 8.69 4.19 11.80
N ILE A 22 9.12 5.39 12.20
CA ILE A 22 8.36 6.25 13.10
C ILE A 22 7.06 6.72 12.43
N ALA A 23 7.13 7.22 11.19
CA ALA A 23 5.97 7.69 10.44
C ALA A 23 4.90 6.60 10.25
N PHE A 24 5.33 5.36 10.00
CA PHE A 24 4.43 4.24 9.85
C PHE A 24 3.74 3.86 11.18
N ALA A 25 4.41 3.98 12.32
CA ALA A 25 3.77 3.78 13.62
C ALA A 25 2.61 4.78 13.84
N PHE A 26 2.78 6.05 13.45
CA PHE A 26 1.70 7.04 13.46
C PHE A 26 0.58 6.70 12.48
N PHE A 27 0.92 6.25 11.27
CA PHE A 27 -0.06 5.80 10.28
C PHE A 27 -0.92 4.65 10.83
N VAL A 28 -0.27 3.62 11.39
CA VAL A 28 -0.96 2.47 12.00
C VAL A 28 -1.87 2.93 13.14
N PHE A 29 -1.37 3.77 14.04
CA PHE A 29 -2.17 4.36 15.11
C PHE A 29 -3.40 5.11 14.58
N TRP A 30 -3.25 5.93 13.54
CA TRP A 30 -4.35 6.66 12.92
C TRP A 30 -5.39 5.72 12.30
N VAL A 31 -4.96 4.69 11.54
CA VAL A 31 -5.86 3.72 10.91
C VAL A 31 -6.66 2.93 11.95
N PHE A 32 -6.04 2.57 13.07
CA PHE A 32 -6.72 1.86 14.16
C PHE A 32 -7.71 2.76 14.89
N THR A 33 -7.31 3.99 15.25
CA THR A 33 -8.16 4.92 16.04
C THR A 33 -9.34 5.48 15.25
N THR A 34 -9.20 5.70 13.94
CA THR A 34 -10.29 6.19 13.07
C THR A 34 -11.23 5.10 12.59
N GLY A 35 -10.86 3.82 12.71
CA GLY A 35 -11.63 2.70 12.19
C GLY A 35 -11.57 2.55 10.66
N GLU A 36 -10.70 3.30 9.99
CA GLU A 36 -10.50 3.23 8.54
C GLU A 36 -9.98 1.87 8.08
N TRP A 37 -9.45 1.04 8.99
CA TRP A 37 -9.06 -0.35 8.71
C TRP A 37 -10.19 -1.16 8.03
N ARG A 38 -11.45 -0.83 8.31
CA ARG A 38 -12.64 -1.46 7.71
C ARG A 38 -12.74 -1.28 6.19
N GLN A 39 -11.94 -0.41 5.59
CA GLN A 39 -11.85 -0.22 4.14
C GLN A 39 -10.96 -1.27 3.47
N TYR A 40 -10.10 -1.94 4.22
CA TYR A 40 -9.18 -2.98 3.73
C TYR A 40 -9.73 -4.40 3.87
N VAL A 41 -10.99 -4.56 4.29
CA VAL A 41 -11.64 -5.88 4.40
C VAL A 41 -11.67 -6.53 3.01
N PRO A 42 -11.00 -7.68 2.83
CA PRO A 42 -10.82 -8.27 1.51
C PRO A 42 -12.13 -8.84 0.97
N THR A 43 -12.28 -8.81 -0.36
CA THR A 43 -13.36 -9.47 -1.09
C THR A 43 -12.79 -10.05 -2.37
N THR A 44 -13.24 -11.25 -2.74
CA THR A 44 -12.83 -11.91 -3.98
C THR A 44 -13.77 -11.62 -5.15
N LYS A 45 -14.90 -10.96 -4.88
CA LYS A 45 -15.91 -10.62 -5.88
C LYS A 45 -15.32 -9.69 -6.95
N LYS A 46 -15.62 -9.97 -8.23
CA LYS A 46 -15.16 -9.21 -9.41
C LYS A 46 -13.62 -9.08 -9.58
N MET A 47 -12.80 -9.85 -8.85
CA MET A 47 -11.33 -9.72 -8.90
C MET A 47 -10.75 -9.95 -10.31
N LEU A 48 -11.14 -11.04 -10.97
CA LEU A 48 -10.69 -11.35 -12.34
C LEU A 48 -11.17 -10.31 -13.36
N VAL A 49 -12.36 -9.73 -13.15
CA VAL A 49 -12.90 -8.66 -14.00
C VAL A 49 -12.08 -7.39 -13.85
N VAL A 50 -11.71 -7.03 -12.62
CA VAL A 50 -10.84 -5.87 -12.34
C VAL A 50 -9.45 -6.08 -12.92
N VAL A 51 -8.87 -7.28 -12.80
CA VAL A 51 -7.56 -7.59 -13.41
C VAL A 51 -7.63 -7.44 -14.93
N ARG A 52 -8.62 -8.06 -15.58
CA ARG A 52 -8.83 -7.93 -17.04
C ARG A 52 -9.02 -6.47 -17.46
N TYR A 53 -9.78 -5.71 -16.68
CA TYR A 53 -10.01 -4.29 -16.95
C TYR A 53 -8.69 -3.51 -17.03
N TYR A 54 -7.83 -3.64 -16.02
CA TYR A 54 -6.55 -2.92 -16.00
C TYR A 54 -5.54 -3.45 -17.03
N MET A 55 -5.61 -4.73 -17.39
CA MET A 55 -4.72 -5.29 -18.43
C MET A 55 -5.15 -4.91 -19.85
N TYR A 56 -6.46 -4.77 -20.10
CA TYR A 56 -6.99 -4.68 -21.46
C TYR A 56 -8.20 -3.76 -21.61
N GLY A 57 -9.20 -3.89 -20.74
CA GLY A 57 -10.48 -3.18 -20.87
C GLY A 57 -10.33 -1.65 -20.88
N ILE A 58 -9.37 -1.12 -20.11
CA ILE A 58 -9.08 0.31 -20.06
C ILE A 58 -8.65 0.88 -21.41
N PHE A 59 -7.87 0.13 -22.19
CA PHE A 59 -7.43 0.55 -23.52
C PHE A 59 -8.58 0.55 -24.54
N ARG A 60 -9.67 -0.16 -24.25
CA ARG A 60 -10.91 -0.15 -25.04
C ARG A 60 -11.92 0.90 -24.59
N GLY A 61 -11.61 1.68 -23.55
CA GLY A 61 -12.56 2.63 -22.97
C GLY A 61 -13.77 1.97 -22.30
N GLU A 62 -13.64 0.71 -21.86
CA GLU A 62 -14.67 0.06 -21.04
C GLU A 62 -14.88 0.87 -19.75
N PRO A 63 -16.10 0.93 -19.18
CA PRO A 63 -16.31 1.54 -17.88
C PRO A 63 -15.66 0.71 -16.75
N HIS A 64 -15.20 1.37 -15.70
CA HIS A 64 -14.58 0.68 -14.56
C HIS A 64 -15.62 -0.26 -13.89
N PRO A 65 -15.29 -1.56 -13.67
CA PRO A 65 -16.28 -2.58 -13.28
C PRO A 65 -16.84 -2.44 -11.85
N VAL A 66 -16.28 -1.51 -11.07
CA VAL A 66 -16.67 -1.19 -9.68
C VAL A 66 -16.64 0.34 -9.49
N PRO A 67 -17.77 1.04 -9.44
CA PRO A 67 -17.79 2.49 -9.23
C PRO A 67 -17.32 2.85 -7.81
N LYS A 68 -16.56 3.95 -7.67
CA LYS A 68 -16.04 4.40 -6.37
C LYS A 68 -17.14 5.11 -5.56
N ARG A 69 -17.18 4.88 -4.24
CA ARG A 69 -17.96 5.69 -3.27
C ARG A 69 -17.12 5.99 -2.02
N LYS A 70 -17.59 6.94 -1.21
CA LYS A 70 -16.96 7.33 0.06
C LYS A 70 -16.78 6.14 1.02
N GLU A 71 -17.73 5.20 1.04
CA GLU A 71 -17.72 4.00 1.90
C GLU A 71 -16.92 2.83 1.32
N ALA A 72 -16.62 2.88 0.01
CA ALA A 72 -15.95 1.85 -0.78
C ALA A 72 -14.89 2.51 -1.70
N LYS A 73 -13.84 3.07 -1.08
CA LYS A 73 -12.81 3.86 -1.76
C LYS A 73 -11.92 3.04 -2.69
N HIS A 74 -11.82 1.73 -2.44
CA HIS A 74 -10.89 0.84 -3.13
C HIS A 74 -11.64 -0.28 -3.85
N ASN A 75 -11.17 -0.60 -5.06
CA ASN A 75 -11.63 -1.77 -5.79
C ASN A 75 -11.11 -3.08 -5.11
N PRO A 76 -11.71 -4.24 -5.39
CA PRO A 76 -11.31 -5.53 -4.78
C PRO A 76 -9.81 -5.85 -4.90
N LEU A 77 -9.19 -5.57 -6.05
CA LEU A 77 -7.76 -5.77 -6.27
C LEU A 77 -6.91 -4.87 -5.35
N GLN A 78 -7.26 -3.58 -5.30
CA GLN A 78 -6.60 -2.59 -4.45
C GLN A 78 -6.74 -2.92 -2.97
N ARG A 79 -7.90 -3.39 -2.50
CA ARG A 79 -8.09 -3.78 -1.08
C ARG A 79 -7.11 -4.87 -0.67
N ILE A 80 -6.98 -5.93 -1.48
CA ILE A 80 -6.06 -7.04 -1.19
C ILE A 80 -4.60 -6.58 -1.29
N VAL A 81 -4.25 -5.86 -2.36
CA VAL A 81 -2.87 -5.38 -2.55
C VAL A 81 -2.47 -4.45 -1.41
N TYR A 82 -3.32 -3.49 -1.02
CA TYR A 82 -3.02 -2.57 0.06
C TYR A 82 -3.03 -3.24 1.43
N LEU A 83 -3.91 -4.21 1.67
CA LEU A 83 -3.87 -5.00 2.90
C LEU A 83 -2.56 -5.79 3.00
N THR A 84 -2.18 -6.53 1.96
CA THR A 84 -0.92 -7.30 1.94
C THR A 84 0.30 -6.37 2.06
N LEU A 85 0.29 -5.24 1.38
CA LEU A 85 1.35 -4.25 1.46
C LEU A 85 1.48 -3.70 2.88
N ALA A 86 0.42 -3.10 3.41
CA ALA A 86 0.44 -2.42 4.70
C ALA A 86 0.56 -3.37 5.90
N ALA A 87 -0.05 -4.56 5.84
CA ALA A 87 -0.05 -5.48 6.98
C ALA A 87 1.11 -6.49 6.96
N ALA A 88 1.75 -6.74 5.82
CA ALA A 88 2.83 -7.73 5.71
C ALA A 88 4.12 -7.16 5.11
N LEU A 89 4.08 -6.66 3.87
CA LEU A 89 5.31 -6.30 3.15
C LEU A 89 6.05 -5.11 3.79
N LEU A 90 5.34 -4.02 4.12
CA LEU A 90 5.98 -2.86 4.76
C LEU A 90 6.49 -3.20 6.17
N PRO A 91 5.70 -3.84 7.07
CA PRO A 91 6.20 -4.27 8.37
C PRO A 91 7.42 -5.19 8.28
N LEU A 92 7.42 -6.14 7.34
CA LEU A 92 8.57 -7.02 7.12
C LEU A 92 9.81 -6.25 6.65
N GLN A 93 9.65 -5.32 5.69
CA GLN A 93 10.76 -4.50 5.20
C GLN A 93 11.36 -3.65 6.31
N MET A 94 10.51 -3.05 7.13
CA MET A 94 10.92 -2.17 8.22
C MET A 94 11.58 -2.96 9.36
N LEU A 95 11.02 -4.13 9.70
CA LEU A 95 11.60 -5.02 10.70
C LEU A 95 12.98 -5.52 10.28
N THR A 96 13.11 -6.02 9.05
CA THR A 96 14.39 -6.48 8.53
C THR A 96 15.41 -5.35 8.40
N GLY A 97 14.97 -4.14 8.02
CA GLY A 97 15.83 -2.96 7.98
C GLY A 97 16.32 -2.53 9.36
N PHE A 98 15.43 -2.51 10.35
CA PHE A 98 15.78 -2.21 11.74
C PHE A 98 16.74 -3.25 12.32
N LEU A 99 16.49 -4.55 12.08
CA LEU A 99 17.39 -5.63 12.51
C LEU A 99 18.75 -5.49 11.85
N TYR A 100 18.82 -5.24 10.55
CA TYR A 100 20.09 -5.07 9.85
C TYR A 100 20.86 -3.84 10.36
N TRP A 101 20.18 -2.70 10.55
CA TRP A 101 20.77 -1.51 11.16
C TRP A 101 21.33 -1.78 12.57
N GLY A 102 20.64 -2.59 13.36
CA GLY A 102 21.02 -2.98 14.73
C GLY A 102 22.01 -4.15 14.83
N TYR A 103 22.63 -4.60 13.72
CA TYR A 103 23.46 -5.82 13.69
C TYR A 103 24.51 -5.89 14.81
N ASN A 104 25.21 -4.79 15.08
CA ASN A 104 26.26 -4.74 16.10
C ASN A 104 25.73 -4.99 17.53
N SER A 105 24.42 -4.82 17.75
CA SER A 105 23.76 -5.02 19.04
C SER A 105 23.11 -6.40 19.19
N TRP A 106 23.13 -7.25 18.15
CA TRP A 106 22.41 -8.53 18.15
C TRP A 106 22.83 -9.45 19.29
N ASN A 107 24.12 -9.56 19.59
CA ASN A 107 24.61 -10.39 20.68
C ASN A 107 24.02 -9.94 22.04
N ALA A 108 23.95 -8.63 22.28
CA ALA A 108 23.34 -8.08 23.49
C ALA A 108 21.82 -8.29 23.54
N TRP A 109 21.15 -8.33 22.37
CA TRP A 109 19.72 -8.60 22.25
C TRP A 109 19.36 -10.11 22.28
N GLY A 110 20.35 -11.00 22.39
CA GLY A 110 20.13 -12.45 22.32
C GLY A 110 19.79 -12.96 20.92
N LEU A 111 20.11 -12.19 19.88
CA LEU A 111 19.85 -12.50 18.47
C LEU A 111 21.07 -13.04 17.72
N GLY A 112 22.11 -13.47 18.43
CA GLY A 112 23.34 -14.00 17.81
C GLY A 112 23.14 -15.26 16.96
N TRP A 113 21.97 -15.90 17.05
CA TRP A 113 21.57 -17.05 16.22
C TRP A 113 21.04 -16.64 14.83
N LEU A 114 20.72 -15.36 14.62
CA LEU A 114 20.25 -14.87 13.32
C LEU A 114 21.42 -14.80 12.33
N SER A 115 21.15 -15.20 11.09
CA SER A 115 22.10 -15.04 9.99
C SER A 115 21.98 -13.64 9.38
N LEU A 116 23.08 -12.88 9.39
CA LEU A 116 23.15 -11.59 8.71
C LEU A 116 22.79 -11.70 7.22
N GLY A 117 23.31 -12.73 6.54
CA GLY A 117 23.04 -12.97 5.13
C GLY A 117 21.56 -13.24 4.85
N PHE A 118 20.88 -13.95 5.76
CA PHE A 118 19.44 -14.19 5.65
C PHE A 118 18.64 -12.88 5.81
N VAL A 119 18.89 -12.10 6.86
CA VAL A 119 18.19 -10.83 7.11
C VAL A 119 18.43 -9.84 5.97
N ALA A 120 19.68 -9.69 5.52
CA ALA A 120 20.03 -8.84 4.38
C ALA A 120 19.36 -9.32 3.08
N GLY A 121 19.32 -10.64 2.84
CA GLY A 121 18.65 -11.23 1.67
C GLY A 121 17.14 -10.98 1.67
N VAL A 122 16.46 -11.15 2.80
CA VAL A 122 15.03 -10.84 2.93
C VAL A 122 14.78 -9.35 2.75
N HIS A 123 15.61 -8.49 3.34
CA HIS A 123 15.48 -7.03 3.18
C HIS A 123 15.66 -6.59 1.73
N LEU A 124 16.60 -7.21 1.01
CA LEU A 124 16.82 -6.95 -0.42
C LEU A 124 15.62 -7.41 -1.26
N ALA A 125 15.11 -8.62 -1.01
CA ALA A 125 13.95 -9.16 -1.71
C ALA A 125 12.69 -8.31 -1.48
N GLY A 126 12.46 -7.86 -0.23
CA GLY A 126 11.36 -6.95 0.09
C GLY A 126 11.51 -5.58 -0.57
N GLY A 127 12.75 -5.07 -0.69
CA GLY A 127 13.06 -3.86 -1.45
C GLY A 127 12.66 -3.96 -2.92
N PHE A 128 12.97 -5.08 -3.59
CA PHE A 128 12.52 -5.34 -4.95
C PHE A 128 11.00 -5.49 -5.07
N ALA A 129 10.34 -6.15 -4.11
CA ALA A 129 8.88 -6.26 -4.10
C ALA A 129 8.20 -4.88 -3.97
N ILE A 130 8.72 -3.98 -3.13
CA ILE A 130 8.25 -2.60 -3.01
C ILE A 130 8.50 -1.82 -4.30
N LEU A 131 9.65 -2.01 -4.95
CA LEU A 131 9.95 -1.38 -6.24
C LEU A 131 8.95 -1.82 -7.33
N SER A 132 8.66 -3.13 -7.42
CA SER A 132 7.64 -3.64 -8.34
C SER A 132 6.26 -3.07 -8.06
N PHE A 133 5.87 -2.99 -6.78
CA PHE A 133 4.63 -2.33 -6.39
C PHE A 133 4.62 -0.86 -6.83
N LEU A 134 5.70 -0.12 -6.63
CA LEU A 134 5.80 1.30 -7.01
C LEU A 134 5.59 1.50 -8.52
N ILE A 135 6.19 0.66 -9.36
CA ILE A 135 6.02 0.72 -10.82
C ILE A 135 4.54 0.56 -11.20
N VAL A 136 3.90 -0.50 -10.68
CA VAL A 136 2.47 -0.76 -10.94
C VAL A 136 1.61 0.35 -10.35
N HIS A 137 1.93 0.84 -9.17
CA HIS A 137 1.19 1.91 -8.51
C HIS A 137 1.22 3.20 -9.32
N ILE A 138 2.40 3.62 -9.80
CA ILE A 138 2.57 4.81 -10.66
C ILE A 138 1.73 4.66 -11.93
N TYR A 139 1.75 3.48 -12.58
CA TYR A 139 0.88 3.23 -13.72
C TYR A 139 -0.60 3.40 -13.34
N MET A 140 -1.05 2.76 -12.27
CA MET A 140 -2.45 2.78 -11.87
C MET A 140 -2.95 4.18 -11.51
N ILE A 141 -2.16 5.02 -10.84
CA ILE A 141 -2.58 6.39 -10.51
C ILE A 141 -2.66 7.31 -11.74
N THR A 142 -2.07 6.92 -12.86
CA THR A 142 -2.19 7.64 -14.14
C THR A 142 -3.43 7.26 -14.95
N THR A 143 -4.20 6.26 -14.50
CA THR A 143 -5.40 5.74 -15.19
C THR A 143 -6.71 6.46 -14.85
N GLY A 144 -6.62 7.67 -14.29
CA GLY A 144 -7.78 8.48 -13.95
C GLY A 144 -8.40 9.20 -15.15
N HIS A 145 -9.44 10.01 -14.92
CA HIS A 145 -10.08 10.82 -15.97
C HIS A 145 -9.11 11.81 -16.64
N ASN A 146 -8.03 12.15 -15.95
CA ASN A 146 -6.83 12.75 -16.50
C ASN A 146 -5.60 12.19 -15.77
N LEU A 147 -4.41 12.41 -16.34
CA LEU A 147 -3.15 11.82 -15.86
C LEU A 147 -2.84 12.13 -14.39
N THR A 148 -3.32 13.26 -13.88
CA THR A 148 -3.00 13.76 -12.53
C THR A 148 -4.16 13.65 -11.55
N ALA A 149 -5.32 13.12 -11.97
CA ALA A 149 -6.55 13.10 -11.17
C ALA A 149 -6.33 12.42 -9.82
N HIS A 150 -5.81 11.19 -9.83
CA HIS A 150 -5.56 10.44 -8.60
C HIS A 150 -4.39 11.03 -7.80
N THR A 151 -3.36 11.57 -8.46
CA THR A 151 -2.24 12.24 -7.78
C THR A 151 -2.70 13.49 -7.02
N ARG A 152 -3.53 14.32 -7.66
CA ARG A 152 -4.17 15.49 -7.03
C ARG A 152 -5.02 15.07 -5.85
N ALA A 153 -5.80 14.00 -5.99
CA ALA A 153 -6.63 13.49 -4.90
C ALA A 153 -5.79 13.04 -3.69
N MET A 154 -4.63 12.40 -3.91
CA MET A 154 -3.72 12.01 -2.84
C MET A 154 -3.07 13.21 -2.12
N ILE A 155 -2.73 14.27 -2.85
CA ILE A 155 -2.08 15.47 -2.28
C ILE A 155 -3.10 16.38 -1.58
N CYS A 156 -4.26 16.62 -2.21
CA CYS A 156 -5.28 17.54 -1.71
C CYS A 156 -6.23 16.88 -0.69
N GLY A 157 -6.36 15.55 -0.70
CA GLY A 157 -7.31 14.80 0.11
C GLY A 157 -8.75 14.80 -0.42
N TRP A 158 -8.99 15.36 -1.62
CA TRP A 158 -10.32 15.46 -2.24
C TRP A 158 -10.32 14.85 -3.65
N GLU A 159 -11.27 13.98 -3.95
CA GLU A 159 -11.47 13.36 -5.26
C GLU A 159 -12.85 13.76 -5.82
N GLU A 160 -12.91 14.14 -7.10
CA GLU A 160 -14.16 14.35 -7.83
C GLU A 160 -14.73 12.98 -8.24
N VAL A 161 -15.92 12.64 -7.74
CA VAL A 161 -16.57 11.36 -8.02
C VAL A 161 -17.83 11.62 -8.85
N ALA A 162 -17.94 10.96 -10.00
CA ALA A 162 -19.14 11.06 -10.83
C ALA A 162 -20.33 10.39 -10.10
N GLU A 163 -21.45 11.11 -9.98
CA GLU A 163 -22.65 10.67 -9.23
C GLU A 163 -23.41 9.45 -9.82
N ARG A 164 -23.03 8.95 -11.00
CA ARG A 164 -24.00 8.29 -11.90
C ARG A 164 -24.17 6.76 -11.81
N ASP A 165 -23.28 6.01 -11.16
CA ASP A 165 -23.36 4.55 -11.26
C ASP A 165 -23.96 3.90 -10.01
N ALA A 166 -25.07 3.16 -10.19
CA ALA A 166 -25.71 2.38 -9.15
C ALA A 166 -24.73 1.32 -8.61
N VAL A 167 -24.61 1.26 -7.29
CA VAL A 167 -23.72 0.31 -6.60
C VAL A 167 -24.42 -1.04 -6.50
N GLU A 168 -23.68 -2.11 -6.76
CA GLU A 168 -24.15 -3.48 -6.60
C GLU A 168 -24.49 -3.78 -5.13
N GLU A 169 -25.57 -4.52 -4.86
CA GLU A 169 -26.09 -4.77 -3.51
C GLU A 169 -25.06 -5.31 -2.51
N TRP A 170 -24.06 -6.05 -2.99
CA TRP A 170 -23.01 -6.63 -2.14
C TRP A 170 -21.99 -5.61 -1.59
N GLU A 171 -21.93 -4.39 -2.12
CA GLU A 171 -21.09 -3.30 -1.61
C GLU A 171 -21.84 -2.36 -0.66
N ILE A 172 -23.17 -2.47 -0.59
CA ILE A 172 -23.98 -1.72 0.37
C ILE A 172 -23.77 -2.34 1.75
N LYS A 173 -22.95 -1.68 2.60
CA LYS A 173 -22.93 -1.99 4.04
C LYS A 173 -24.34 -1.76 4.55
N SER A 174 -25.08 -2.84 4.80
CA SER A 174 -26.45 -2.79 5.32
C SER A 174 -26.48 -1.84 6.51
N ARG A 175 -27.13 -0.68 6.37
CA ARG A 175 -27.59 0.05 7.54
C ARG A 175 -28.44 -0.96 8.30
N VAL A 176 -28.01 -1.33 9.51
CA VAL A 176 -28.89 -1.97 10.48
C VAL A 176 -30.16 -1.12 10.47
N LYS A 177 -31.28 -1.69 10.04
CA LYS A 177 -32.58 -1.05 10.17
C LYS A 177 -32.80 -0.93 11.68
N THR A 178 -32.52 0.24 12.24
CA THR A 178 -33.06 0.60 13.55
C THR A 178 -34.56 0.79 13.34
N THR A 179 -35.31 -0.30 13.44
CA THR A 179 -36.75 -0.26 13.67
C THR A 179 -36.95 0.27 15.09
N ALA A 180 -37.42 1.50 15.19
CA ALA A 180 -38.16 1.99 16.36
C ALA A 180 -39.64 1.98 16.01
#